data_AF-A0AAE3VFK9-F1
#
_entry.id   AF-A0AAE3VFK9-F1
#
_cell.length_a   1.000
_cell.length_b   1.000
_cell.length_c   1.000
_cell.angle_alpha   90.00
_cell.angle_beta   90.00
_cell.angle_gamma   90.00
#
_symmetry.space_group_name_H-M   'P 1'
#
loop_
_entity.id
_entity.type
_entity.pdbx_description
1 polymer ?
#
loop_
_entity_poly.entity_id
_entity_poly.type
_entity_poly.pdbx_seq_one_letter_code
_entity_poly.pdbx_strand_id
1 'polypeptide(L)'
;MKKIAFKHWQFRICAVIVCILFFFLDALAFADGGLATVKTATAGSVSSKEAEQRIVELELELSRVREELSRQRAQYAAFYERSHAVLEQMRELELHSAHLLQRKDGEDTAALANQALSALRELGVRQLEVEQSLRDFERYIETMLNVMQPSDAVRREVSERISALRGVVERSLNPLSIVAGRGGGKSGMTGCGVLAVHDELQLVILDRGFLSGVRTGSEWWQARNGKVTMKLRVVDARPEISAAVLVQGTLAEIAIGSRFLAE
;
A
#
# COMPACT_ATOMS: atom_id res chain seq x y z
N MET A 1 15.17 61.18 -0.33
CA MET A 1 13.89 61.21 0.43
C MET A 1 13.20 59.83 0.57
N LYS A 2 13.90 58.68 0.44
CA LYS A 2 13.28 57.33 0.53
C LYS A 2 13.36 56.65 1.91
N LYS A 3 14.14 57.18 2.86
CA LYS A 3 14.36 56.53 4.18
C LYS A 3 13.25 56.80 5.22
N ILE A 4 12.43 57.85 5.04
CA ILE A 4 11.39 58.24 6.01
C ILE A 4 10.13 57.37 5.84
N ALA A 5 9.80 56.95 4.61
CA ALA A 5 8.62 56.15 4.31
C ALA A 5 8.70 54.71 4.89
N PHE A 6 9.89 54.10 4.91
CA PHE A 6 10.07 52.73 5.41
C PHE A 6 9.88 52.63 6.94
N LYS A 7 10.27 53.67 7.68
CA LYS A 7 10.16 53.73 9.15
C LYS A 7 8.71 53.84 9.62
N HIS A 8 7.85 54.52 8.86
CA HIS A 8 6.42 54.61 9.16
C HIS A 8 5.65 53.33 8.85
N TRP A 9 6.09 52.54 7.87
CA TRP A 9 5.47 51.26 7.54
C TRP A 9 5.74 50.19 8.60
N GLN A 10 6.98 50.11 9.11
CA GLN A 10 7.30 49.20 10.23
C GLN A 10 6.60 49.60 11.54
N PHE A 11 6.44 50.90 11.81
CA PHE A 11 5.74 51.36 13.00
C PHE A 11 4.23 51.03 12.97
N ARG A 12 3.61 51.10 11.78
CA ARG A 12 2.20 50.70 11.60
C ARG A 12 1.98 49.21 11.79
N ILE A 13 2.92 48.37 11.35
CA ILE A 13 2.84 46.91 11.53
C ILE A 13 2.97 46.55 13.01
N CYS A 14 3.91 47.16 13.74
CA CYS A 14 4.04 46.92 15.17
C CYS A 14 2.82 47.39 15.98
N ALA A 15 2.22 48.53 15.61
CA ALA A 15 1.02 49.03 16.26
C ALA A 15 -0.19 48.09 16.07
N VAL A 16 -0.35 47.51 14.87
CA VAL A 16 -1.43 46.53 14.60
C VAL A 16 -1.23 45.25 15.42
N ILE A 17 0.01 44.76 15.54
CA ILE A 17 0.31 43.55 16.32
C ILE A 17 0.02 43.78 17.82
N VAL A 18 0.38 44.96 18.36
CA VAL A 18 0.08 45.30 19.77
C VAL A 18 -1.43 45.43 20.00
N CYS A 19 -2.18 46.03 19.08
CA CYS A 19 -3.64 46.11 19.20
C CYS A 19 -4.31 44.73 19.16
N ILE A 20 -3.82 43.81 18.32
CA ILE A 20 -4.36 42.44 18.27
C ILE A 20 -4.05 41.69 19.56
N LEU A 21 -2.82 41.81 20.11
CA LEU A 21 -2.46 41.18 21.38
C LEU A 21 -3.26 41.73 22.56
N PHE A 22 -3.56 43.03 22.57
CA PHE A 22 -4.39 43.65 23.62
C PHE A 22 -5.85 43.19 23.52
N PHE A 23 -6.38 43.05 22.30
CA PHE A 23 -7.72 42.53 22.05
C PHE A 23 -7.87 41.06 22.48
N PHE A 24 -6.83 40.25 22.29
CA PHE A 24 -6.79 38.87 22.77
C PHE A 24 -6.62 38.76 24.30
N LEU A 25 -5.97 39.74 24.95
CA LEU A 25 -5.87 39.78 26.42
C LEU A 25 -7.20 40.17 27.07
N ASP A 26 -7.90 41.17 26.52
CA ASP A 26 -9.23 41.57 27.02
C ASP A 26 -10.28 40.48 26.77
N ALA A 27 -10.19 39.73 25.67
CA ALA A 27 -11.06 38.59 25.42
C ALA A 27 -10.85 37.43 26.41
N LEU A 28 -9.62 37.25 26.93
CA LEU A 28 -9.35 36.28 28.00
C LEU A 28 -9.81 36.79 29.38
N ALA A 29 -9.73 38.11 29.64
CA ALA A 29 -10.18 38.70 30.90
C ALA A 29 -11.70 38.83 31.01
N PHE A 30 -12.41 39.02 29.89
CA PHE A 30 -13.88 39.10 29.87
C PHE A 30 -14.57 37.73 30.08
N ALA A 31 -13.82 36.63 29.93
CA ALA A 31 -14.34 35.29 30.19
C ALA A 31 -14.44 34.97 31.70
N ASP A 32 -13.77 35.73 32.58
CA ASP A 32 -13.64 35.42 34.02
C ASP A 32 -14.35 36.42 34.95
N GLY A 33 -14.90 37.52 34.42
CA GLY A 33 -15.47 38.63 35.21
C GLY A 33 -16.99 38.67 35.38
N GLY A 34 -17.71 37.64 34.94
CA GLY A 34 -19.16 37.70 34.72
C GLY A 34 -20.04 37.00 35.75
N LEU A 35 -19.77 37.06 37.06
CA LEU A 35 -20.70 36.46 38.05
C LEU A 35 -20.54 36.99 39.49
N ALA A 36 -21.09 38.17 39.77
CA ALA A 36 -21.41 38.57 41.15
C ALA A 36 -22.45 39.70 41.21
N THR A 37 -23.75 39.40 41.10
CA THR A 37 -24.79 40.14 41.84
C THR A 37 -26.04 39.27 42.05
N VAL A 38 -26.14 38.82 43.30
CA VAL A 38 -27.30 38.31 44.05
C VAL A 38 -28.68 38.73 43.50
N LYS A 39 -29.49 37.73 43.11
CA LYS A 39 -30.94 37.57 43.42
C LYS A 39 -31.50 36.29 42.78
N THR A 40 -31.75 35.26 43.58
CA THR A 40 -32.95 34.36 43.56
C THR A 40 -32.67 33.05 44.33
N ALA A 41 -32.86 33.10 45.65
CA ALA A 41 -32.74 31.95 46.56
C ALA A 41 -33.83 30.86 46.39
N THR A 42 -34.66 30.94 45.35
CA THR A 42 -35.61 29.88 44.94
C THR A 42 -35.39 29.40 43.50
N ALA A 43 -34.52 30.04 42.72
CA ALA A 43 -33.99 29.49 41.47
C ALA A 43 -32.66 28.75 41.70
N GLY A 44 -31.93 29.09 42.78
CA GLY A 44 -30.67 28.44 43.16
C GLY A 44 -30.80 26.96 43.55
N SER A 45 -31.95 26.49 44.05
CA SER A 45 -32.13 25.07 44.36
C SER A 45 -32.48 24.23 43.14
N VAL A 46 -33.05 24.83 42.08
CA VAL A 46 -33.29 24.18 40.79
C VAL A 46 -32.01 24.22 39.95
N SER A 47 -31.29 25.34 39.93
CA SER A 47 -30.00 25.43 39.25
C SER A 47 -28.90 24.62 39.94
N SER A 48 -28.90 24.50 41.28
CA SER A 48 -27.97 23.62 42.00
C SER A 48 -28.27 22.15 41.72
N LYS A 49 -29.55 21.76 41.69
CA LYS A 49 -29.93 20.39 41.33
C LYS A 49 -29.63 20.06 39.87
N GLU A 50 -29.86 20.98 38.94
CA GLU A 50 -29.46 20.82 37.54
C GLU A 50 -27.94 20.81 37.37
N ALA A 51 -27.21 21.60 38.15
CA ALA A 51 -25.75 21.58 38.17
C ALA A 51 -25.20 20.28 38.77
N GLU A 52 -25.77 19.79 39.87
CA GLU A 52 -25.44 18.51 40.49
C GLU A 52 -25.75 17.33 39.54
N GLN A 53 -26.87 17.38 38.83
CA GLN A 53 -27.21 16.39 37.81
C GLN A 53 -26.21 16.39 36.66
N ARG A 54 -25.77 17.56 36.18
CA ARG A 54 -24.73 17.68 35.16
C ARG A 54 -23.38 17.21 35.65
N ILE A 55 -23.03 17.43 36.92
CA ILE A 55 -21.78 16.92 37.51
C ILE A 55 -21.82 15.39 37.52
N VAL A 56 -22.92 14.79 37.97
CA VAL A 56 -23.07 13.32 37.96
C VAL A 56 -23.07 12.76 36.54
N GLU A 57 -23.71 13.43 35.59
CA GLU A 57 -23.71 13.04 34.18
C GLU A 57 -22.30 13.13 33.57
N LEU A 58 -21.58 14.22 33.81
CA LEU A 58 -20.21 14.41 33.36
C LEU A 58 -19.23 13.44 34.02
N GLU A 59 -19.40 13.11 35.31
CA GLU A 59 -18.60 12.08 35.99
C GLU A 59 -18.83 10.71 35.37
N LEU A 60 -20.08 10.42 35.00
CA LEU A 60 -20.45 9.18 34.33
C LEU A 60 -19.90 9.13 32.91
N GLU A 61 -19.94 10.23 32.16
CA GLU A 61 -19.30 10.35 30.84
C GLU A 61 -17.78 10.21 30.93
N LEU A 62 -17.14 10.85 31.90
CA LEU A 62 -15.70 10.70 32.13
C LEU A 62 -15.32 9.26 32.47
N SER A 63 -16.15 8.55 33.24
CA SER A 63 -15.92 7.12 33.52
C SER A 63 -16.02 6.27 32.25
N ARG A 64 -17.04 6.52 31.41
CA ARG A 64 -17.22 5.84 30.12
C ARG A 64 -16.06 6.08 29.17
N VAL A 65 -15.63 7.33 29.01
CA VAL A 65 -14.51 7.70 28.14
C VAL A 65 -13.19 7.11 28.65
N ARG A 66 -12.98 7.03 29.97
CA ARG A 66 -11.81 6.35 30.55
C ARG A 66 -11.82 4.85 30.28
N GLU A 67 -12.98 4.21 30.33
CA GLU A 67 -13.12 2.79 29.97
C GLU A 67 -12.90 2.56 28.48
N GLU A 68 -13.40 3.43 27.61
CA GLU A 68 -13.16 3.35 26.16
C GLU A 68 -11.68 3.54 25.83
N LEU A 69 -11.01 4.48 26.49
CA LEU A 69 -9.58 4.73 26.31
C LEU A 69 -8.73 3.58 26.83
N SER A 70 -9.11 2.95 27.95
CA SER A 70 -8.39 1.76 28.45
C SER A 70 -8.59 0.56 27.52
N ARG A 71 -9.79 0.35 26.98
CA ARG A 71 -10.07 -0.67 25.97
C ARG A 71 -9.29 -0.45 24.68
N GLN A 72 -9.25 0.79 24.18
CA GLN A 72 -8.45 1.14 23.00
C GLN A 72 -6.96 0.88 23.24
N ARG A 73 -6.41 1.30 24.39
CA ARG A 73 -5.01 1.02 24.75
C ARG A 73 -4.72 -0.48 24.81
N ALA A 74 -5.62 -1.28 25.36
CA ALA A 74 -5.47 -2.75 25.39
C ALA A 74 -5.50 -3.35 23.98
N GLN A 75 -6.40 -2.88 23.10
CA GLN A 75 -6.47 -3.31 21.71
C GLN A 75 -5.21 -2.91 20.92
N TYR A 76 -4.70 -1.70 21.12
CA TYR A 76 -3.46 -1.25 20.51
C TYR A 76 -2.25 -2.06 20.99
N ALA A 77 -2.16 -2.37 22.29
CA ALA A 77 -1.10 -3.21 22.84
C ALA A 77 -1.13 -4.62 22.22
N ALA A 78 -2.32 -5.26 22.18
CA ALA A 78 -2.48 -6.58 21.58
C ALA A 78 -2.17 -6.59 20.07
N PHE A 79 -2.57 -5.54 19.35
CA PHE A 79 -2.23 -5.38 17.94
C PHE A 79 -0.72 -5.20 17.74
N TYR A 80 -0.08 -4.42 18.60
CA TYR A 80 1.35 -4.14 18.54
C TYR A 80 2.18 -5.41 18.82
N GLU A 81 1.80 -6.21 19.81
CA GLU A 81 2.41 -7.52 20.07
C GLU A 81 2.29 -8.46 18.86
N ARG A 82 1.10 -8.54 18.26
CA ARG A 82 0.88 -9.35 17.05
C ARG A 82 1.71 -8.84 15.87
N SER A 83 1.85 -7.53 15.70
CA SER A 83 2.70 -6.94 14.65
C SER A 83 4.18 -7.23 14.89
N HIS A 84 4.65 -7.20 16.13
CA HIS A 84 6.03 -7.54 16.47
C HIS A 84 6.34 -9.01 16.20
N ALA A 85 5.44 -9.92 16.58
CA ALA A 85 5.60 -11.34 16.27
C ALA A 85 5.74 -11.59 14.76
N VAL A 86 5.00 -10.85 13.93
CA VAL A 86 5.14 -10.94 12.47
C VAL A 86 6.48 -10.37 11.98
N LEU A 87 6.94 -9.25 12.55
CA LEU A 87 8.25 -8.67 12.20
C LEU A 87 9.41 -9.58 12.60
N GLU A 88 9.32 -10.23 13.75
CA GLU A 88 10.31 -11.22 14.20
C GLU A 88 10.36 -12.43 13.26
N GLN A 89 9.21 -12.96 12.85
CA GLN A 89 9.14 -14.03 11.85
C GLN A 89 9.74 -13.62 10.50
N MET A 90 9.47 -12.39 10.05
CA MET A 90 10.07 -11.85 8.82
C MET A 90 11.59 -11.76 8.95
N ARG A 91 12.09 -11.27 10.09
CA ARG A 91 13.53 -11.15 10.36
C ARG A 91 14.20 -12.51 10.42
N GLU A 92 13.54 -13.52 10.99
CA GLU A 92 14.02 -14.90 11.02
C GLU A 92 14.10 -15.49 9.61
N LEU A 93 13.07 -15.27 8.78
CA LEU A 93 13.08 -15.70 7.37
C LEU A 93 14.16 -14.98 6.56
N GLU A 94 14.37 -13.68 6.78
CA GLU A 94 15.45 -12.91 6.16
C GLU A 94 16.83 -13.49 6.54
N LEU A 95 17.05 -13.77 7.82
CA LEU A 95 18.29 -14.40 8.30
C LEU A 95 18.48 -15.80 7.72
N HIS A 96 17.41 -16.59 7.63
CA HIS A 96 17.45 -17.92 7.02
C HIS A 96 17.80 -17.83 5.53
N SER A 97 17.19 -16.89 4.81
CA SER A 97 17.49 -16.62 3.40
C SER A 97 18.93 -16.13 3.19
N ALA A 98 19.43 -15.26 4.08
CA ALA A 98 20.80 -14.78 4.06
C ALA A 98 21.79 -15.92 4.30
N HIS A 99 21.47 -16.84 5.23
CA HIS A 99 22.27 -18.03 5.48
C HIS A 99 22.30 -18.98 4.26
N LEU A 100 21.17 -19.13 3.56
CA LEU A 100 21.10 -19.90 2.31
C LEU A 100 21.94 -19.26 1.19
N LEU A 101 21.92 -17.93 1.08
CA LEU A 101 22.72 -17.19 0.09
C LEU A 101 24.22 -17.17 0.43
N GLN A 102 24.56 -17.24 1.72
CA GLN A 102 25.96 -17.28 2.20
C GLN A 102 26.55 -18.70 2.13
N ARG A 103 25.71 -19.76 2.14
CA ARG A 103 26.10 -21.17 1.89
C ARG A 103 26.34 -21.45 0.39
N LYS A 104 26.80 -20.47 -0.36
CA LYS A 104 27.17 -20.62 -1.78
C LYS A 104 28.57 -21.23 -1.86
N ASP A 105 28.70 -22.50 -1.47
CA ASP A 105 29.85 -23.39 -1.77
C ASP A 105 29.54 -24.88 -1.47
N GLY A 106 28.32 -25.35 -1.73
CA GLY A 106 28.00 -26.77 -1.58
C GLY A 106 26.76 -27.21 -2.34
N GLU A 107 26.86 -28.38 -3.01
CA GLU A 107 25.83 -29.07 -3.81
C GLU A 107 24.43 -29.11 -3.15
N ASP A 108 24.37 -29.05 -1.82
CA ASP A 108 23.11 -29.00 -1.05
C ASP A 108 22.22 -27.78 -1.36
N THR A 109 22.80 -26.63 -1.69
CA THR A 109 22.01 -25.40 -1.98
C THR A 109 21.28 -25.48 -3.31
N ALA A 110 21.88 -26.14 -4.31
CA ALA A 110 21.23 -26.41 -5.59
C ALA A 110 20.09 -27.42 -5.42
N ALA A 111 20.27 -28.45 -4.57
CA ALA A 111 19.23 -29.41 -4.25
C ALA A 111 18.05 -28.74 -3.52
N LEU A 112 18.32 -27.88 -2.53
CA LEU A 112 17.29 -27.16 -1.78
C LEU A 112 16.55 -26.13 -2.65
N ALA A 113 17.26 -25.41 -3.53
CA ALA A 113 16.65 -24.48 -4.48
C ALA A 113 15.77 -25.23 -5.49
N ASN A 114 16.21 -26.38 -5.98
CA ASN A 114 15.41 -27.24 -6.85
C ASN A 114 14.19 -27.81 -6.11
N GLN A 115 14.32 -28.15 -4.83
CA GLN A 115 13.21 -28.62 -4.00
C GLN A 115 12.17 -27.51 -3.74
N ALA A 116 12.62 -26.29 -3.48
CA ALA A 116 11.76 -25.11 -3.37
C ALA A 116 11.06 -24.80 -4.70
N LEU A 117 11.77 -24.86 -5.83
CA LEU A 117 11.19 -24.70 -7.16
C LEU A 117 10.19 -25.81 -7.49
N SER A 118 10.44 -27.06 -7.10
CA SER A 118 9.47 -28.14 -7.29
C SER A 118 8.23 -27.97 -6.42
N ALA A 119 8.39 -27.50 -5.17
CA ALA A 119 7.27 -27.20 -4.28
C ALA A 119 6.43 -26.03 -4.81
N LEU A 120 7.05 -25.00 -5.37
CA LEU A 120 6.35 -23.90 -6.03
C LEU A 120 5.61 -24.36 -7.30
N ARG A 121 6.20 -25.25 -8.09
CA ARG A 121 5.52 -25.86 -9.25
C ARG A 121 4.33 -26.70 -8.84
N GLU A 122 4.48 -27.54 -7.81
CA GLU A 122 3.39 -28.36 -7.28
C GLU A 122 2.26 -27.50 -6.72
N LEU A 123 2.62 -26.43 -6.00
CA LEU A 123 1.65 -25.44 -5.54
C LEU A 123 0.93 -24.80 -6.72
N GLY A 124 1.63 -24.39 -7.79
CA GLY A 124 1.01 -23.85 -9.01
C GLY A 124 0.03 -24.81 -9.68
N VAL A 125 0.32 -26.12 -9.69
CA VAL A 125 -0.61 -27.15 -10.19
C VAL A 125 -1.85 -27.25 -9.31
N ARG A 126 -1.68 -27.31 -7.98
CA ARG A 126 -2.81 -27.34 -7.02
C ARG A 126 -3.65 -26.05 -7.09
N GLN A 127 -3.03 -24.91 -7.37
CA GLN A 127 -3.71 -23.64 -7.58
C GLN A 127 -4.61 -23.68 -8.82
N LEU A 128 -4.11 -24.19 -9.94
CA LEU A 128 -4.89 -24.39 -11.17
C LEU A 128 -6.08 -25.35 -10.93
N GLU A 129 -5.88 -26.40 -10.12
CA GLU A 129 -6.93 -27.35 -9.75
C GLU A 129 -8.04 -26.68 -8.91
N VAL A 130 -7.68 -25.80 -7.96
CA VAL A 130 -8.64 -25.02 -7.18
C VAL A 130 -9.42 -24.04 -8.07
N GLU A 131 -8.78 -23.37 -9.03
CA GLU A 131 -9.48 -22.50 -9.99
C GLU A 131 -10.45 -23.28 -10.88
N GLN A 132 -10.05 -24.47 -11.34
CA GLN A 132 -10.92 -25.34 -12.14
C GLN A 132 -12.11 -25.82 -11.31
N SER A 133 -11.89 -26.28 -10.08
CA SER A 133 -12.95 -26.71 -9.17
C SER A 133 -13.93 -25.58 -8.87
N LEU A 134 -13.45 -24.34 -8.72
CA LEU A 134 -14.32 -23.18 -8.52
C LEU A 134 -15.18 -22.90 -9.76
N ARG A 135 -14.61 -22.95 -10.96
CA ARG A 135 -15.37 -22.78 -12.22
C ARG A 135 -16.43 -23.85 -12.41
N ASP A 136 -16.12 -25.09 -12.05
CA ASP A 136 -17.08 -26.19 -12.13
C ASP A 136 -18.20 -26.03 -11.09
N PHE A 137 -17.89 -25.53 -9.90
CA PHE A 137 -18.88 -25.17 -8.89
C PHE A 137 -19.79 -24.01 -9.34
N GLU A 138 -19.23 -22.97 -9.98
CA GLU A 138 -20.01 -21.88 -10.59
C GLU A 138 -21.01 -22.41 -11.62
N ARG A 139 -20.54 -23.29 -12.52
CA ARG A 139 -21.38 -23.93 -13.54
C ARG A 139 -22.46 -24.81 -12.91
N TYR A 140 -22.13 -25.56 -11.87
CA TYR A 140 -23.10 -26.39 -11.14
C TYR A 140 -24.20 -25.54 -10.49
N ILE A 141 -23.83 -24.44 -9.83
CA ILE A 141 -24.83 -23.54 -9.26
C ILE A 141 -25.67 -22.87 -10.35
N GLU A 142 -25.07 -22.43 -11.45
CA GLU A 142 -25.80 -21.80 -12.55
C GLU A 142 -26.84 -22.76 -13.15
N THR A 143 -26.44 -24.02 -13.40
CA THR A 143 -27.37 -25.07 -13.85
C THR A 143 -28.48 -25.36 -12.83
N MET A 144 -28.15 -25.42 -11.53
CA MET A 144 -29.15 -25.62 -10.48
C MET A 144 -30.13 -24.44 -10.35
N LEU A 145 -29.64 -23.19 -10.45
CA LEU A 145 -30.48 -21.99 -10.48
C LEU A 145 -31.35 -21.94 -11.74
N ASN A 146 -30.87 -22.44 -12.89
CA ASN A 146 -31.67 -22.53 -14.11
C ASN A 146 -32.79 -23.58 -14.00
N VAL A 147 -32.53 -24.71 -13.33
CA VAL A 147 -33.54 -25.76 -13.11
C VAL A 147 -34.57 -25.37 -12.05
N MET A 148 -34.15 -24.71 -10.97
CA MET A 148 -35.06 -24.35 -9.86
C MET A 148 -35.89 -23.08 -10.12
N GLN A 149 -35.55 -22.28 -11.14
CA GLN A 149 -36.16 -20.97 -11.43
C GLN A 149 -36.47 -20.13 -10.15
N PRO A 150 -35.48 -19.90 -9.27
CA PRO A 150 -35.72 -19.12 -8.06
C PRO A 150 -35.97 -17.65 -8.40
N SER A 151 -36.49 -16.90 -7.43
CA SER A 151 -36.70 -15.46 -7.59
C SER A 151 -35.39 -14.71 -7.89
N ASP A 152 -35.49 -13.61 -8.64
CA ASP A 152 -34.33 -12.79 -9.05
C ASP A 152 -33.48 -12.31 -7.87
N ALA A 153 -34.08 -12.15 -6.69
CA ALA A 153 -33.38 -11.80 -5.45
C ALA A 153 -32.39 -12.90 -5.02
N VAL A 154 -32.83 -14.17 -5.05
CA VAL A 154 -31.98 -15.32 -4.68
C VAL A 154 -30.89 -15.54 -5.72
N ARG A 155 -31.21 -15.36 -7.01
CA ARG A 155 -30.20 -15.44 -8.08
C ARG A 155 -29.09 -14.38 -7.89
N ARG A 156 -29.46 -13.14 -7.55
CA ARG A 156 -28.47 -12.08 -7.26
C ARG A 156 -27.61 -12.39 -6.04
N GLU A 157 -28.23 -12.82 -4.94
CA GLU A 157 -27.49 -13.11 -3.71
C GLU A 157 -26.47 -14.25 -3.91
N VAL A 158 -26.87 -15.31 -4.59
CA VAL A 158 -25.98 -16.45 -4.88
C VAL A 158 -24.84 -16.03 -5.82
N SER A 159 -25.13 -15.23 -6.85
CA SER A 159 -24.11 -14.69 -7.75
C SER A 159 -23.12 -13.79 -7.03
N GLU A 160 -23.57 -12.99 -6.07
CA GLU A 160 -22.72 -12.10 -5.28
C GLU A 160 -21.81 -12.89 -4.34
N ARG A 161 -22.34 -13.92 -3.66
CA ARG A 161 -21.54 -14.81 -2.80
C ARG A 161 -20.48 -15.60 -3.59
N ILE A 162 -20.81 -16.06 -4.80
CA ILE A 162 -19.85 -16.71 -5.71
C ILE A 162 -18.76 -15.72 -6.12
N SER A 163 -19.13 -14.51 -6.51
CA SER A 163 -18.17 -13.47 -6.91
C SER A 163 -17.23 -13.08 -5.76
N ALA A 164 -17.76 -13.04 -4.53
CA ALA A 164 -16.98 -12.81 -3.32
C ALA A 164 -16.00 -13.96 -3.04
N LEU A 165 -16.45 -15.22 -3.16
CA LEU A 165 -15.61 -16.41 -3.01
C LEU A 165 -14.49 -16.42 -4.04
N ARG A 166 -14.81 -16.12 -5.31
CA ARG A 166 -13.84 -15.97 -6.38
C ARG A 166 -12.79 -14.90 -6.06
N GLY A 167 -13.22 -13.74 -5.58
CA GLY A 167 -12.28 -12.69 -5.17
C GLY A 167 -11.37 -13.10 -4.01
N VAL A 168 -11.84 -13.92 -3.05
CA VAL A 168 -11.01 -14.45 -1.96
C VAL A 168 -9.99 -15.46 -2.50
N VAL A 169 -10.43 -16.36 -3.38
CA VAL A 169 -9.57 -17.36 -4.02
C VAL A 169 -8.50 -16.67 -4.86
N GLU A 170 -8.86 -15.76 -5.77
CA GLU A 170 -7.91 -15.00 -6.60
C GLU A 170 -6.87 -14.23 -5.76
N ARG A 171 -7.28 -13.62 -4.64
CA ARG A 171 -6.35 -12.94 -3.71
C ARG A 171 -5.41 -13.92 -3.00
N SER A 172 -5.90 -15.10 -2.64
CA SER A 172 -5.10 -16.14 -1.98
C SER A 172 -4.11 -16.82 -2.94
N LEU A 173 -4.44 -16.88 -4.22
CA LEU A 173 -3.61 -17.47 -5.27
C LEU A 173 -2.51 -16.50 -5.77
N ASN A 174 -2.72 -15.19 -5.60
CA ASN A 174 -1.75 -14.14 -5.95
C ASN A 174 -1.20 -13.36 -4.74
N PRO A 175 -0.52 -14.01 -3.77
CA PRO A 175 0.08 -13.30 -2.63
C PRO A 175 1.24 -12.36 -3.07
N LEU A 176 1.86 -12.61 -4.23
CA LEU A 176 2.96 -11.81 -4.77
C LEU A 176 2.51 -10.51 -5.46
N SER A 177 1.21 -10.35 -5.74
CA SER A 177 0.65 -9.14 -6.38
C SER A 177 0.55 -7.94 -5.41
N ILE A 178 0.65 -8.16 -4.09
CA ILE A 178 0.59 -7.10 -3.08
C ILE A 178 1.73 -6.07 -3.23
N VAL A 179 2.86 -6.45 -3.85
CA VAL A 179 3.98 -5.53 -4.13
C VAL A 179 3.82 -4.82 -5.49
N ALA A 180 2.96 -5.31 -6.39
CA ALA A 180 2.65 -4.66 -7.68
C ALA A 180 1.47 -3.66 -7.60
N GLY A 181 0.72 -3.67 -6.49
CA GLY A 181 -0.56 -2.94 -6.35
C GLY A 181 -0.53 -1.58 -5.63
N ARG A 182 0.63 -1.05 -5.23
CA ARG A 182 0.74 0.31 -4.65
C ARG A 182 1.52 1.23 -5.57
N GLY A 183 0.81 1.87 -6.50
CA GLY A 183 1.38 2.95 -7.29
C GLY A 183 0.68 3.16 -8.62
N GLY A 184 -0.62 3.45 -8.61
CA GLY A 184 -1.28 4.20 -9.66
C GLY A 184 -0.68 5.61 -9.71
N GLY A 185 0.52 5.72 -10.25
CA GLY A 185 1.22 6.95 -10.56
C GLY A 185 1.91 6.70 -11.88
N LYS A 186 1.85 7.68 -12.78
CA LYS A 186 2.61 7.71 -14.02
C LYS A 186 4.10 7.65 -13.68
N SER A 187 4.62 6.47 -13.33
CA SER A 187 6.04 6.23 -13.22
C SER A 187 6.51 6.14 -14.65
N GLY A 188 7.23 7.15 -15.11
CA GLY A 188 7.94 7.10 -16.38
C GLY A 188 8.66 5.76 -16.48
N MET A 189 8.65 5.19 -17.67
CA MET A 189 9.29 3.92 -17.99
C MET A 189 10.81 4.09 -17.78
N THR A 190 11.29 3.97 -16.54
CA THR A 190 12.61 4.45 -16.12
C THR A 190 13.73 3.46 -16.40
N GLY A 191 13.40 2.32 -16.99
CA GLY A 191 14.35 1.35 -17.52
C GLY A 191 13.96 -0.10 -17.29
N CYS A 192 14.72 -0.99 -17.90
CA CYS A 192 14.64 -2.44 -17.75
C CYS A 192 16.03 -3.02 -17.49
N GLY A 193 16.09 -4.06 -16.67
CA GLY A 193 17.27 -4.86 -16.37
C GLY A 193 17.31 -6.14 -17.19
N VAL A 194 18.50 -6.57 -17.58
CA VAL A 194 18.71 -7.86 -18.23
C VAL A 194 18.73 -8.99 -17.20
N LEU A 195 17.83 -9.95 -17.33
CA LEU A 195 17.73 -11.14 -16.48
C LEU A 195 18.57 -12.30 -17.02
N ALA A 196 18.55 -12.52 -18.33
CA ALA A 196 19.28 -13.61 -18.97
C ALA A 196 19.66 -13.22 -20.41
N VAL A 197 20.76 -13.78 -20.88
CA VAL A 197 21.24 -13.65 -22.25
C VAL A 197 21.37 -15.06 -22.83
N HIS A 198 20.74 -15.30 -23.96
CA HIS A 198 20.79 -16.55 -24.69
C HIS A 198 21.56 -16.34 -25.99
N ASP A 199 22.85 -16.70 -25.99
CA ASP A 199 23.74 -16.50 -27.13
C ASP A 199 23.33 -17.30 -28.37
N GLU A 200 22.84 -18.54 -28.17
CA GLU A 200 22.39 -19.42 -29.27
C GLU A 200 21.19 -18.86 -30.04
N LEU A 201 20.27 -18.21 -29.33
CA LEU A 201 19.05 -17.64 -29.91
C LEU A 201 19.17 -16.13 -30.17
N GLN A 202 20.30 -15.51 -29.82
CA GLN A 202 20.53 -14.06 -29.83
C GLN A 202 19.39 -13.27 -29.15
N LEU A 203 18.90 -13.79 -28.04
CA LEU A 203 17.78 -13.24 -27.27
C LEU A 203 18.24 -12.76 -25.89
N VAL A 204 17.66 -11.66 -25.45
CA VAL A 204 17.87 -11.06 -24.14
C VAL A 204 16.54 -11.05 -23.41
N ILE A 205 16.50 -11.58 -22.19
CA ILE A 205 15.32 -11.56 -21.34
C ILE A 205 15.40 -10.34 -20.41
N LEU A 206 14.33 -9.56 -20.38
CA LEU A 206 14.20 -8.33 -19.61
C LEU A 206 13.22 -8.51 -18.44
N ASP A 207 13.47 -7.80 -17.35
CA ASP A 207 12.67 -7.80 -16.11
C ASP A 207 11.34 -7.02 -16.18
N ARG A 208 10.90 -6.65 -17.39
CA ARG A 208 9.66 -5.90 -17.64
C ARG A 208 8.81 -6.59 -18.70
N GLY A 209 7.55 -6.82 -18.35
CA GLY A 209 6.53 -7.37 -19.24
C GLY A 209 5.41 -6.38 -19.58
N PHE A 210 4.32 -6.87 -20.18
CA PHE A 210 3.22 -6.03 -20.63
C PHE A 210 2.47 -5.34 -19.49
N LEU A 211 2.53 -5.86 -18.26
CA LEU A 211 1.98 -5.19 -17.07
C LEU A 211 2.75 -3.90 -16.73
N SER A 212 4.02 -3.82 -17.14
CA SER A 212 4.85 -2.62 -17.01
C SER A 212 4.75 -1.68 -18.23
N GLY A 213 3.81 -1.92 -19.15
CA GLY A 213 3.62 -1.11 -20.36
C GLY A 213 4.47 -1.52 -21.57
N VAL A 214 5.26 -2.59 -21.46
CA VAL A 214 6.09 -3.10 -22.58
C VAL A 214 5.19 -3.70 -23.65
N ARG A 215 5.48 -3.41 -24.92
CA ARG A 215 4.78 -3.96 -26.08
C ARG A 215 5.78 -4.63 -27.02
N THR A 216 5.29 -5.58 -27.82
CA THR A 216 6.05 -6.08 -28.95
C THR A 216 6.40 -4.92 -29.88
N GLY A 217 7.67 -4.83 -30.27
CA GLY A 217 8.23 -3.71 -31.03
C GLY A 217 8.76 -2.56 -30.19
N SER A 218 8.56 -2.54 -28.86
CA SER A 218 9.18 -1.53 -27.98
C SER A 218 10.71 -1.60 -28.08
N GLU A 219 11.35 -0.44 -28.09
CA GLU A 219 12.80 -0.33 -28.20
C GLU A 219 13.40 0.19 -26.90
N TRP A 220 14.54 -0.39 -26.53
CA TRP A 220 15.30 -0.06 -25.33
C TRP A 220 16.72 0.30 -25.74
N TRP A 221 17.30 1.27 -25.07
CA TRP A 221 18.63 1.75 -25.42
C TRP A 221 19.51 1.91 -24.18
N GLN A 222 20.80 1.73 -24.39
CA GLN A 222 21.81 2.02 -23.39
C GLN A 222 22.75 3.08 -23.96
N ALA A 223 23.02 4.11 -23.18
CA ALA A 223 24.00 5.12 -23.52
C ALA A 223 25.16 5.13 -22.53
N ARG A 224 26.37 5.20 -23.06
CA ARG A 224 27.58 5.53 -22.30
C ARG A 224 28.09 6.88 -22.79
N ASN A 225 28.36 7.79 -21.87
CA ASN A 225 28.88 9.14 -22.18
C ASN A 225 28.04 9.92 -23.20
N GLY A 226 26.70 9.81 -23.13
CA GLY A 226 25.77 10.53 -24.00
C GLY A 226 25.64 9.99 -25.43
N LYS A 227 26.33 8.89 -25.76
CA LYS A 227 26.18 8.20 -27.06
C LYS A 227 25.46 6.87 -26.85
N VAL A 228 24.44 6.60 -27.66
CA VAL A 228 23.74 5.31 -27.68
C VAL A 228 24.75 4.24 -28.12
N THR A 229 25.08 3.33 -27.20
CA THR A 229 26.00 2.23 -27.44
C THR A 229 25.26 0.97 -27.87
N MET A 230 24.03 0.78 -27.37
CA MET A 230 23.26 -0.43 -27.63
C MET A 230 21.77 -0.14 -27.79
N LYS A 231 21.12 -0.92 -28.66
CA LYS A 231 19.67 -0.87 -28.88
C LYS A 231 19.09 -2.28 -28.94
N LEU A 232 18.05 -2.52 -28.15
CA LEU A 232 17.29 -3.76 -28.07
C LEU A 232 15.87 -3.50 -28.56
N ARG A 233 15.25 -4.49 -29.20
CA ARG A 233 13.85 -4.44 -29.62
C ARG A 233 13.09 -5.65 -29.11
N VAL A 234 11.98 -5.41 -28.44
CA VAL A 234 11.14 -6.45 -27.85
C VAL A 234 10.43 -7.24 -28.95
N VAL A 235 10.59 -8.56 -28.93
CA VAL A 235 9.95 -9.51 -29.85
C VAL A 235 8.72 -10.13 -29.21
N ASP A 236 8.77 -10.43 -27.91
CA ASP A 236 7.64 -10.99 -27.17
C ASP A 236 7.56 -10.40 -25.76
N ALA A 237 6.34 -10.22 -25.26
CA ALA A 237 6.06 -9.66 -23.95
C ALA A 237 5.08 -10.54 -23.18
N ARG A 238 5.56 -11.12 -22.07
CA ARG A 238 4.76 -11.85 -21.08
C ARG A 238 4.29 -10.88 -19.97
N PRO A 239 3.46 -11.30 -19.01
CA PRO A 239 2.94 -10.38 -17.99
C PRO A 239 4.05 -9.62 -17.24
N GLU A 240 5.09 -10.33 -16.82
CA GLU A 240 6.17 -9.80 -15.96
C GLU A 240 7.52 -9.67 -16.66
N ILE A 241 7.77 -10.41 -17.75
CA ILE A 241 9.05 -10.44 -18.47
C ILE A 241 8.85 -10.18 -19.97
N SER A 242 9.91 -9.76 -20.67
CA SER A 242 9.90 -9.67 -22.13
C SER A 242 11.18 -10.22 -22.73
N ALA A 243 11.09 -10.69 -23.97
CA ALA A 243 12.21 -11.15 -24.77
C ALA A 243 12.52 -10.10 -25.83
N ALA A 244 13.77 -9.69 -25.93
CA ALA A 244 14.25 -8.68 -26.86
C ALA A 244 15.46 -9.16 -27.66
N VAL A 245 15.58 -8.67 -28.89
CA VAL A 245 16.70 -8.94 -29.80
C VAL A 245 17.55 -7.70 -29.93
N LEU A 246 18.86 -7.89 -30.06
CA LEU A 246 19.82 -6.82 -30.31
C LEU A 246 19.68 -6.27 -31.73
N VAL A 247 19.43 -4.96 -31.83
CA VAL A 247 19.37 -4.23 -33.10
C VAL A 247 20.69 -3.51 -33.37
N GLN A 248 21.34 -3.01 -32.32
CA GLN A 248 22.62 -2.31 -32.41
C GLN A 248 23.51 -2.62 -31.20
N GLY A 249 24.79 -2.89 -31.44
CA GLY A 249 25.79 -3.24 -30.42
C GLY A 249 26.27 -4.68 -30.55
N THR A 250 26.94 -5.19 -29.50
CA THR A 250 27.47 -6.56 -29.44
C THR A 250 26.89 -7.31 -28.24
N LEU A 251 26.31 -8.50 -28.45
CA LEU A 251 25.71 -9.32 -27.37
C LEU A 251 26.72 -9.65 -26.24
N ALA A 252 28.00 -9.84 -26.58
CA ALA A 252 29.08 -10.13 -25.64
C ALA A 252 29.32 -9.02 -24.59
N GLU A 253 28.86 -7.79 -24.84
CA GLU A 253 28.98 -6.68 -23.90
C GLU A 253 27.77 -6.58 -22.95
N ILE A 254 26.71 -7.36 -23.18
CA ILE A 254 25.51 -7.40 -22.35
C ILE A 254 25.71 -8.41 -21.22
N ALA A 255 25.91 -7.91 -20.00
CA ALA A 255 25.92 -8.74 -18.80
C ALA A 255 24.55 -8.79 -18.14
N ILE A 256 24.25 -9.88 -17.45
CA ILE A 256 23.11 -9.96 -16.52
C ILE A 256 23.22 -8.81 -15.50
N GLY A 257 22.10 -8.10 -15.28
CA GLY A 257 22.05 -6.90 -14.44
C GLY A 257 22.34 -5.58 -15.17
N SER A 258 22.69 -5.61 -16.45
CA SER A 258 22.79 -4.40 -17.28
C SER A 258 21.44 -3.70 -17.38
N ARG A 259 21.44 -2.37 -17.30
CA ARG A 259 20.22 -1.55 -17.40
C ARG A 259 20.11 -0.85 -18.74
N PHE A 260 18.91 -0.84 -19.30
CA PHE A 260 18.51 -0.13 -20.50
C PHE A 260 17.38 0.84 -20.16
N LEU A 261 17.31 1.95 -20.89
CA LEU A 261 16.29 2.98 -20.74
C LEU A 261 15.27 2.85 -21.85
N ALA A 262 14.02 3.22 -21.55
CA ALA A 262 12.99 3.33 -22.56
C ALA A 262 13.27 4.53 -23.47
N GLU A 263 12.94 4.39 -24.76
CA GLU A 263 12.79 5.55 -25.65
C GLU A 263 11.58 6.41 -25.23
#